data_AF-A0A534ZCR0-F1
#
_entry.id   AF-A0A534ZCR0-F1
#
_cell.length_a   1.000
_cell.length_b   1.000
_cell.length_c   1.000
_cell.angle_alpha   90.00
_cell.angle_beta   90.00
_cell.angle_gamma   90.00
#
_symmetry.space_group_name_H-M   'P 1'
#
loop_
_entity.id
_entity.type
_entity.pdbx_description
1 polymer ?
#
loop_
_entity_poly.entity_id
_entity_poly.type
_entity_poly.pdbx_seq_one_letter_code
_entity_poly.pdbx_strand_id
1 'polypeptide(L)'
;MGLPRTSARGARDAAPRCPAHAGAGRLGRHRRPANRYLPPSDTGWLASHRPYVGQAVPPGLRPTEPVSGRRPREVLWRPPVTDLLRVVDPGLYTTVQDLGRPHAISSGVPPGGAMDRFAHSAANLLVGNDIGAATLECTLIGPRLVAEAPCLVAVTGADCELLINARPAPMWSGIFLSTGDELHFGARRSGARMHIAVSGGVAADRWLGSLSTNVIAGRGGMHGRPLMSGDVIAAVAERSGPGVSGRELDPHLRPDYSNHTLGVIAGPHMKRLDADGRAALLGSTFHVSRDADRMGYRLDGATLRAAGDELLSFGLVAGALQVPGGGQPILLMADHQTAGGYPVVAVVVSASMAIAAQLVPGDEVRFEETTIEAALRVRRERRAALDSLRS
;
A
#
# COMPACT_ATOMS: atom_id res chain seq x y z
N MET A 1 -1.54 2.51 26.73
CA MET A 1 -1.29 3.96 26.89
C MET A 1 -0.11 4.12 27.84
N GLY A 2 1.02 4.66 27.37
CA GLY A 2 2.23 4.85 28.16
C GLY A 2 3.09 5.92 27.51
N LEU A 3 3.17 7.08 28.17
CA LEU A 3 4.00 8.22 27.78
C LEU A 3 5.49 7.93 28.02
N PRO A 4 6.41 8.61 27.28
CA PRO A 4 7.83 8.32 27.36
C PRO A 4 8.45 8.94 28.62
N ARG A 5 9.23 8.13 29.36
CA ARG A 5 10.14 8.64 30.40
C ARG A 5 11.55 8.78 29.84
N THR A 6 12.15 9.89 30.22
CA THR A 6 13.49 10.37 29.91
C THR A 6 14.59 9.48 30.52
N SER A 7 15.70 9.49 29.78
CA SER A 7 17.01 8.86 29.99
C SER A 7 17.54 8.71 31.43
N ALA A 8 18.13 7.53 31.69
CA ALA A 8 19.27 7.38 32.60
C ALA A 8 20.40 6.62 31.89
N ARG A 9 21.60 7.20 31.93
CA ARG A 9 22.86 6.73 31.34
C ARG A 9 23.42 5.54 32.12
N GLY A 10 24.07 4.61 31.41
CA GLY A 10 24.91 3.54 31.97
C GLY A 10 25.71 2.86 30.86
N ALA A 11 26.99 3.22 30.75
CA ALA A 11 27.93 2.95 29.66
C ALA A 11 28.21 1.46 29.35
N ARG A 12 28.42 1.15 28.07
CA ARG A 12 29.53 0.32 27.58
C ARG A 12 30.05 0.87 26.26
N ASP A 13 31.30 1.31 26.31
CA ASP A 13 32.07 1.89 25.21
C ASP A 13 32.45 0.84 24.14
N ALA A 14 32.21 1.21 22.88
CA ALA A 14 32.99 0.73 21.74
C ALA A 14 33.10 1.89 20.73
N ALA A 15 34.28 2.48 20.62
CA ALA A 15 34.56 3.66 19.82
C ALA A 15 34.55 3.36 18.30
N PRO A 16 33.97 4.23 17.45
CA PRO A 16 34.30 4.25 16.03
C PRO A 16 35.52 5.18 15.82
N ARG A 17 36.68 4.61 15.51
CA ARG A 17 37.79 5.39 14.95
C ARG A 17 37.58 5.53 13.43
N CYS A 18 37.67 6.79 12.97
CA CYS A 18 37.68 7.29 11.58
C CYS A 18 36.33 7.63 10.92
N PRO A 19 36.00 8.93 10.77
CA PRO A 19 34.95 9.39 9.86
C PRO A 19 35.44 9.29 8.41
N ALA A 20 34.66 8.66 7.54
CA ALA A 20 34.97 8.59 6.11
C ALA A 20 34.72 9.96 5.45
N HIS A 21 35.80 10.56 4.94
CA HIS A 21 35.79 11.73 4.06
C HIS A 21 35.01 11.47 2.77
N ALA A 22 34.32 12.51 2.29
CA ALA A 22 33.79 12.60 0.94
C ALA A 22 34.95 12.74 -0.07
N GLY A 23 35.20 11.68 -0.85
CA GLY A 23 36.17 11.70 -1.95
C GLY A 23 36.05 10.43 -2.79
N ALA A 24 35.66 10.59 -4.05
CA ALA A 24 35.51 9.50 -5.01
C ALA A 24 36.88 8.93 -5.41
N GLY A 25 37.34 7.89 -4.71
CA GLY A 25 38.48 7.06 -5.11
C GLY A 25 38.03 5.94 -6.05
N ARG A 26 38.26 6.08 -7.36
CA ARG A 26 38.07 5.00 -8.34
C ARG A 26 39.17 3.95 -8.15
N LEU A 27 38.80 2.73 -7.77
CA LEU A 27 39.66 1.55 -7.94
C LEU A 27 39.25 0.83 -9.23
N GLY A 28 40.19 0.76 -10.16
CA GLY A 28 40.02 0.17 -11.48
C GLY A 28 40.28 -1.34 -11.51
N ARG A 29 39.71 -1.94 -12.56
CA ARG A 29 40.09 -3.19 -13.25
C ARG A 29 39.78 -4.52 -12.55
N HIS A 30 38.75 -5.19 -13.06
CA HIS A 30 38.89 -6.47 -13.79
C HIS A 30 37.67 -6.65 -14.72
N ARG A 31 37.80 -6.29 -16.00
CA ARG A 31 36.84 -6.66 -17.05
C ARG A 31 37.39 -7.85 -17.81
N ARG A 32 36.73 -9.01 -17.72
CA ARG A 32 36.90 -10.11 -18.69
C ARG A 32 35.98 -9.83 -19.90
N PRO A 33 36.41 -10.08 -21.15
CA PRO A 33 35.57 -9.91 -22.33
C PRO A 33 34.40 -10.92 -22.38
N ALA A 34 33.24 -10.48 -22.86
CA ALA A 34 31.99 -11.25 -22.96
C ALA A 34 31.88 -12.04 -24.28
N ASN A 35 32.97 -12.66 -24.71
CA ASN A 35 33.03 -13.46 -25.92
C ASN A 35 33.72 -14.78 -25.58
N ARG A 36 32.88 -15.79 -25.29
CA ARG A 36 33.23 -17.17 -24.96
C ARG A 36 33.85 -17.92 -26.17
N TYR A 37 34.96 -17.44 -26.71
CA TYR A 37 35.81 -18.14 -27.70
C TYR A 37 35.03 -18.98 -28.74
N LEU A 38 34.06 -18.37 -29.43
CA LEU A 38 33.34 -19.04 -30.51
C LEU A 38 34.03 -18.78 -31.86
N PRO A 39 34.24 -19.80 -32.72
CA PRO A 39 34.86 -19.64 -34.02
C PRO A 39 33.98 -18.86 -35.02
N PRO A 40 34.57 -18.15 -36.00
CA PRO A 40 33.87 -17.28 -36.94
C PRO A 40 32.95 -17.95 -37.98
N SER A 41 32.80 -19.28 -37.97
CA SER A 41 32.07 -20.00 -39.03
C SER A 41 30.57 -20.18 -38.77
N ASP A 42 30.08 -19.90 -37.56
CA ASP A 42 28.71 -20.29 -37.15
C ASP A 42 27.75 -19.10 -36.90
N THR A 43 27.99 -17.95 -37.51
CA THR A 43 27.00 -16.87 -37.61
C THR A 43 26.54 -16.67 -39.05
N GLY A 44 26.08 -17.76 -39.67
CA GLY A 44 25.23 -17.67 -40.84
C GLY A 44 23.77 -17.64 -40.38
N TRP A 45 23.02 -16.67 -40.92
CA TRP A 45 21.56 -16.48 -40.79
C TRP A 45 21.09 -15.57 -39.66
N LEU A 46 21.13 -14.25 -39.92
CA LEU A 46 19.97 -13.38 -39.72
C LEU A 46 20.18 -11.98 -40.34
N ALA A 47 19.16 -11.56 -41.08
CA ALA A 47 18.77 -10.21 -41.48
C ALA A 47 19.41 -9.58 -42.75
N SER A 48 18.51 -9.41 -43.72
CA SER A 48 18.58 -8.66 -44.95
C SER A 48 18.71 -7.14 -44.76
N HIS A 49 19.73 -6.60 -45.42
CA HIS A 49 19.79 -5.32 -46.15
C HIS A 49 18.83 -4.18 -45.72
N ARG A 50 19.36 -3.12 -45.06
CA ARG A 50 18.76 -1.77 -45.07
C ARG A 50 19.64 -0.81 -45.87
N PRO A 51 19.10 -0.10 -46.89
CA PRO A 51 19.84 0.83 -47.71
C PRO A 51 19.78 2.23 -47.10
N TYR A 52 20.67 2.55 -46.16
CA TYR A 52 21.04 3.92 -45.81
C TYR A 52 22.50 3.91 -45.37
N VAL A 53 23.40 4.10 -46.34
CA VAL A 53 24.84 4.23 -46.11
C VAL A 53 25.08 5.63 -45.54
N GLY A 54 25.03 5.76 -44.21
CA GLY A 54 25.54 6.92 -43.49
C GLY A 54 27.05 6.80 -43.32
N GLN A 55 27.77 7.90 -43.59
CA GLN A 55 29.23 8.03 -43.50
C GLN A 55 29.84 7.39 -42.25
N ALA A 56 31.04 6.82 -42.40
CA ALA A 56 31.84 6.27 -41.31
C ALA A 56 32.11 7.35 -40.23
N VAL A 57 31.56 7.15 -39.04
CA VAL A 57 31.86 7.95 -37.85
C VAL A 57 33.21 7.47 -37.29
N PRO A 58 34.23 8.34 -37.13
CA PRO A 58 35.50 7.92 -36.54
C PRO A 58 35.30 7.50 -35.08
N PRO A 59 36.06 6.51 -34.57
CA PRO A 59 35.95 6.05 -33.19
C PRO A 59 36.66 7.05 -32.26
N GLY A 60 36.04 8.19 -32.02
CA GLY A 60 36.43 9.13 -30.98
C GLY A 60 35.55 8.93 -29.75
N LEU A 61 36.09 8.32 -28.69
CA LEU A 61 35.47 8.34 -27.37
C LEU A 61 35.42 9.81 -26.89
N ARG A 62 34.29 10.48 -27.11
CA ARG A 62 34.02 11.77 -26.47
C ARG A 62 33.64 11.52 -25.00
N PRO A 63 34.13 12.33 -24.05
CA PRO A 63 33.63 12.33 -22.68
C PRO A 63 32.11 12.53 -22.69
N THR A 64 31.37 11.83 -21.82
CA THR A 64 29.94 12.08 -21.62
C THR A 64 29.74 13.48 -21.09
N GLU A 65 29.37 14.41 -21.97
CA GLU A 65 28.79 15.68 -21.55
C GLU A 65 27.38 15.44 -21.00
N PRO A 66 27.00 16.09 -19.88
CA PRO A 66 25.62 16.04 -19.43
C PRO A 66 24.75 16.69 -20.51
N VAL A 67 23.82 15.92 -21.06
CA VAL A 67 22.74 16.47 -21.88
C VAL A 67 22.02 17.49 -21.01
N SER A 68 22.14 18.77 -21.34
CA SER A 68 21.31 19.83 -20.77
C SER A 68 19.89 19.70 -21.34
N GLY A 69 19.21 18.63 -20.94
CA GLY A 69 17.80 18.48 -21.17
C GLY A 69 17.11 19.62 -20.44
N ARG A 70 16.56 20.58 -21.18
CA ARG A 70 15.46 21.40 -20.65
C ARG A 70 14.49 20.39 -20.03
N ARG A 71 14.30 20.43 -18.71
CA ARG A 71 13.24 19.67 -18.05
C ARG A 71 11.99 19.91 -18.90
N PRO A 72 11.36 18.87 -19.48
CA PRO A 72 10.03 19.05 -20.02
C PRO A 72 9.26 19.74 -18.90
N ARG A 73 8.77 20.95 -19.16
CA ARG A 73 7.74 21.50 -18.28
C ARG A 73 6.58 20.55 -18.50
N GLU A 74 6.48 19.56 -17.62
CA GLU A 74 5.28 18.77 -17.49
C GLU A 74 4.19 19.80 -17.26
N VAL A 75 3.39 20.05 -18.29
CA VAL A 75 2.18 20.83 -18.14
C VAL A 75 1.29 19.91 -17.32
N LEU A 76 1.44 20.02 -15.99
CA LEU A 76 0.57 19.37 -15.02
C LEU A 76 -0.79 20.00 -15.23
N TRP A 77 -1.55 19.47 -16.18
CA TRP A 77 -2.97 19.75 -16.30
C TRP A 77 -3.57 19.37 -14.94
N ARG A 78 -3.87 20.39 -14.15
CA ARG A 78 -4.64 20.24 -12.93
C ARG A 78 -6.09 20.41 -13.36
N PRO A 79 -6.90 19.33 -13.35
CA PRO A 79 -8.32 19.51 -13.60
C PRO A 79 -8.87 20.51 -12.57
N PRO A 80 -9.92 21.27 -12.92
CA PRO A 80 -10.59 22.13 -11.95
C PRO A 80 -10.98 21.28 -10.73
N VAL A 81 -10.78 21.84 -9.54
CA VAL A 81 -11.14 21.20 -8.27
C VAL A 81 -12.18 22.05 -7.56
N THR A 82 -13.00 21.39 -6.77
CA THR A 82 -14.01 22.04 -5.92
C THR A 82 -13.75 21.65 -4.48
N ASP A 83 -13.60 22.63 -3.60
CA ASP A 83 -13.49 22.42 -2.16
C ASP A 83 -14.83 21.90 -1.62
N LEU A 84 -14.81 20.75 -0.92
CA LEU A 84 -16.03 20.08 -0.47
C LEU A 84 -16.12 19.97 1.04
N LEU A 85 -15.06 19.51 1.71
CA LEU A 85 -15.07 19.19 3.14
C LEU A 85 -13.90 19.86 3.84
N ARG A 86 -14.17 20.54 4.95
CA ARG A 86 -13.13 21.05 5.85
C ARG A 86 -12.89 20.07 6.99
N VAL A 87 -11.62 19.82 7.29
CA VAL A 87 -11.20 18.99 8.41
C VAL A 87 -11.29 19.80 9.70
N VAL A 88 -12.23 19.47 10.57
CA VAL A 88 -12.31 20.05 11.92
C VAL A 88 -11.34 19.32 12.85
N ASP A 89 -11.38 18.00 12.83
CA ASP A 89 -10.47 17.10 13.55
C ASP A 89 -9.98 16.01 12.58
N PRO A 90 -8.67 15.74 12.48
CA PRO A 90 -8.13 14.80 11.52
C PRO A 90 -8.34 13.31 11.90
N GLY A 91 -8.85 13.02 13.09
CA GLY A 91 -8.85 11.68 13.66
C GLY A 91 -7.45 11.26 14.13
N LEU A 92 -7.25 9.96 14.37
CA LEU A 92 -5.97 9.45 14.87
C LEU A 92 -4.88 9.49 13.79
N TYR A 93 -5.21 8.98 12.60
CA TYR A 93 -4.30 8.92 11.46
C TYR A 93 -5.10 8.76 10.16
N THR A 94 -5.25 9.86 9.43
CA THR A 94 -6.01 9.90 8.18
C THR A 94 -5.11 10.35 7.04
N THR A 95 -5.04 9.56 5.96
CA THR A 95 -4.21 9.86 4.78
C THR A 95 -5.01 9.72 3.50
N VAL A 96 -4.63 10.44 2.45
CA VAL A 96 -5.20 10.22 1.12
C VAL A 96 -4.56 8.96 0.51
N GLN A 97 -5.37 8.03 0.02
CA GLN A 97 -4.92 6.79 -0.60
C GLN A 97 -5.71 6.52 -1.89
N ASP A 98 -5.01 6.09 -2.94
CA ASP A 98 -5.57 5.43 -4.11
C ASP A 98 -5.14 3.94 -4.12
N LEU A 99 -5.12 3.28 -5.28
CA LEU A 99 -4.64 1.89 -5.40
C LEU A 99 -3.10 1.76 -5.38
N GLY A 100 -2.37 2.85 -5.19
CA GLY A 100 -0.92 2.89 -5.02
C GLY A 100 -0.13 3.07 -6.31
N ARG A 101 1.18 2.88 -6.22
CA ARG A 101 2.21 3.08 -7.26
C ARG A 101 3.01 1.81 -7.57
N PRO A 102 2.38 0.74 -8.09
CA PRO A 102 3.06 -0.55 -8.27
C PRO A 102 4.28 -0.48 -9.19
N HIS A 103 4.31 0.45 -10.15
CA HIS A 103 5.41 0.60 -11.11
C HIS A 103 6.69 1.19 -10.51
N ALA A 104 6.64 1.75 -9.30
CA ALA A 104 7.79 2.41 -8.67
C ALA A 104 8.64 1.48 -7.80
N ILE A 105 8.20 0.23 -7.58
CA ILE A 105 8.86 -0.73 -6.66
C ILE A 105 10.31 -1.04 -7.08
N SER A 106 10.57 -1.15 -8.38
CA SER A 106 11.92 -1.37 -8.92
C SER A 106 12.88 -0.20 -8.69
N SER A 107 12.34 0.98 -8.38
CA SER A 107 13.11 2.19 -8.01
C SER A 107 13.26 2.36 -6.50
N GLY A 108 12.91 1.34 -5.70
CA GLY A 108 13.03 1.38 -4.25
C GLY A 108 11.88 2.11 -3.53
N VAL A 109 10.78 2.43 -4.23
CA VAL A 109 9.62 3.11 -3.63
C VAL A 109 8.51 2.09 -3.35
N PRO A 110 8.03 1.97 -2.09
CA PRO A 110 6.92 1.09 -1.76
C PRO A 110 5.66 1.36 -2.61
N PRO A 111 4.90 0.32 -3.02
CA PRO A 111 3.66 0.49 -3.76
C PRO A 111 2.62 1.33 -3.02
N GLY A 112 2.51 1.18 -1.69
CA GLY A 112 1.52 1.88 -0.88
C GLY A 112 0.07 1.65 -1.34
N GLY A 113 -0.76 2.67 -1.18
CA GLY A 113 -2.19 2.61 -1.47
C GLY A 113 -3.02 2.20 -0.28
N ALA A 114 -4.31 2.03 -0.54
CA ALA A 114 -5.27 1.57 0.46
C ALA A 114 -4.85 0.21 1.06
N MET A 115 -4.87 0.11 2.39
CA MET A 115 -4.68 -1.15 3.13
C MET A 115 -5.81 -2.11 2.81
N ASP A 116 -7.05 -1.65 2.95
CA ASP A 116 -8.25 -2.40 2.56
C ASP A 116 -8.72 -1.94 1.16
N ARG A 117 -8.17 -2.59 0.14
CA ARG A 117 -8.50 -2.25 -1.27
C ARG A 117 -9.97 -2.54 -1.62
N PHE A 118 -10.63 -3.48 -0.93
CA PHE A 118 -12.03 -3.78 -1.19
C PHE A 118 -12.92 -2.64 -0.67
N ALA A 119 -12.76 -2.28 0.61
CA ALA A 119 -13.52 -1.17 1.20
C ALA A 119 -13.26 0.15 0.44
N HIS A 120 -12.00 0.46 0.11
CA HIS A 120 -11.65 1.61 -0.72
C HIS A 120 -12.42 1.64 -2.05
N SER A 121 -12.39 0.52 -2.80
CA SER A 121 -13.06 0.45 -4.10
C SER A 121 -14.58 0.54 -3.97
N ALA A 122 -15.16 -0.08 -2.94
CA ALA A 122 -16.59 -0.01 -2.66
C ALA A 122 -17.03 1.43 -2.34
N ALA A 123 -16.28 2.16 -1.49
CA ALA A 123 -16.58 3.57 -1.19
C ALA A 123 -16.63 4.42 -2.45
N ASN A 124 -15.66 4.26 -3.34
CA ASN A 124 -15.63 4.95 -4.63
C ASN A 124 -16.85 4.64 -5.50
N LEU A 125 -17.20 3.37 -5.65
CA LEU A 125 -18.33 2.95 -6.49
C LEU A 125 -19.68 3.44 -5.94
N LEU A 126 -19.83 3.51 -4.62
CA LEU A 126 -21.03 4.02 -3.96
C LEU A 126 -21.30 5.50 -4.26
N VAL A 127 -20.26 6.29 -4.56
CA VAL A 127 -20.37 7.71 -4.92
C VAL A 127 -20.21 7.98 -6.42
N GLY A 128 -20.15 6.92 -7.24
CA GLY A 128 -20.06 7.00 -8.70
C GLY A 128 -18.65 7.22 -9.27
N ASN A 129 -17.60 7.06 -8.46
CA ASN A 129 -16.21 7.17 -8.92
C ASN A 129 -15.73 5.87 -9.57
N ASP A 130 -14.60 5.93 -10.30
CA ASP A 130 -13.84 4.72 -10.60
C ASP A 130 -13.25 4.09 -9.32
N ILE A 131 -13.07 2.76 -9.34
CA ILE A 131 -12.55 1.98 -8.20
C ILE A 131 -11.25 2.51 -7.63
N GLY A 132 -10.41 3.12 -8.47
CA GLY A 132 -9.08 3.61 -8.10
C GLY A 132 -8.99 5.10 -7.81
N ALA A 133 -10.11 5.82 -7.78
CA ALA A 133 -10.11 7.22 -7.35
C ALA A 133 -9.61 7.34 -5.90
N ALA A 134 -8.96 8.45 -5.56
CA ALA A 134 -8.42 8.59 -4.21
C ALA A 134 -9.54 8.77 -3.17
N THR A 135 -9.36 8.13 -2.01
CA THR A 135 -10.22 8.24 -0.83
C THR A 135 -9.39 8.64 0.39
N LEU A 136 -10.05 9.03 1.48
CA LEU A 136 -9.40 9.17 2.77
C LEU A 136 -9.38 7.80 3.46
N GLU A 137 -8.19 7.26 3.74
CA GLU A 137 -8.02 6.10 4.63
C GLU A 137 -7.81 6.60 6.06
N CYS A 138 -8.74 6.24 6.95
CA CYS A 138 -8.75 6.63 8.36
C CYS A 138 -8.47 5.41 9.24
N THR A 139 -7.59 5.56 10.24
CA THR A 139 -7.18 4.47 11.12
C THR A 139 -7.77 4.62 12.51
N LEU A 140 -8.54 3.62 12.98
CA LEU A 140 -9.18 3.49 14.31
C LEU A 140 -10.20 4.59 14.69
N ILE A 141 -9.80 5.86 14.61
CA ILE A 141 -10.61 7.04 14.92
C ILE A 141 -10.67 7.88 13.64
N GLY A 142 -11.87 8.01 13.08
CA GLY A 142 -12.09 8.79 11.86
C GLY A 142 -12.11 10.31 12.11
N PRO A 143 -11.97 11.12 11.05
CA PRO A 143 -11.99 12.57 11.15
C PRO A 143 -13.39 13.12 11.40
N ARG A 144 -13.46 14.36 11.90
CA ARG A 144 -14.66 15.19 11.87
C ARG A 144 -14.56 16.19 10.72
N LEU A 145 -15.48 16.10 9.78
CA LEU A 145 -15.49 16.86 8.53
C LEU A 145 -16.76 17.68 8.43
N VAL A 146 -16.67 18.92 7.95
CA VAL A 146 -17.83 19.79 7.69
C VAL A 146 -17.91 20.06 6.20
N ALA A 147 -19.10 19.86 5.61
CA ALA A 147 -19.35 20.16 4.21
C ALA A 147 -19.40 21.68 3.97
N GLU A 148 -18.49 22.18 3.14
CA GLU A 148 -18.48 23.56 2.67
C GLU A 148 -19.28 23.73 1.38
N ALA A 149 -19.46 22.64 0.64
CA ALA A 149 -20.33 22.56 -0.53
C ALA A 149 -21.16 21.25 -0.49
N PRO A 150 -22.33 21.21 -1.15
CA PRO A 150 -23.13 19.99 -1.19
C PRO A 150 -22.38 18.88 -1.94
N CYS A 151 -22.30 17.70 -1.33
CA CYS A 151 -21.54 16.59 -1.88
C CYS A 151 -22.14 15.22 -1.53
N LEU A 152 -21.82 14.21 -2.34
CA LEU A 152 -22.15 12.82 -2.06
C LEU A 152 -20.90 12.14 -1.51
N VAL A 153 -21.03 11.47 -0.37
CA VAL A 153 -19.97 10.74 0.31
C VAL A 153 -20.36 9.29 0.56
N ALA A 154 -19.39 8.42 0.78
CA ALA A 154 -19.63 7.07 1.28
C ALA A 154 -18.51 6.68 2.25
N VAL A 155 -18.87 5.93 3.29
CA VAL A 155 -17.94 5.41 4.28
C VAL A 155 -18.04 3.89 4.34
N THR A 156 -16.92 3.20 4.18
CA THR A 156 -16.81 1.73 4.20
C THR A 156 -15.66 1.27 5.08
N GLY A 157 -15.50 -0.05 5.25
CA GLY A 157 -14.41 -0.66 6.02
C GLY A 157 -14.85 -1.04 7.42
N ALA A 158 -14.05 -0.63 8.42
CA ALA A 158 -14.25 -0.93 9.83
C ALA A 158 -15.68 -0.58 10.29
N ASP A 159 -16.20 -1.36 11.24
CA ASP A 159 -17.53 -1.16 11.78
C ASP A 159 -17.50 -0.07 12.86
N CYS A 160 -18.07 1.08 12.55
CA CYS A 160 -18.14 2.24 13.43
C CYS A 160 -19.49 2.92 13.37
N GLU A 161 -19.86 3.63 14.43
CA GLU A 161 -20.99 4.54 14.40
C GLU A 161 -20.65 5.75 13.52
N LEU A 162 -21.33 5.88 12.38
CA LEU A 162 -21.23 7.06 11.53
C LEU A 162 -22.37 8.02 11.87
N LEU A 163 -22.05 9.30 12.03
CA LEU A 163 -22.98 10.32 12.46
C LEU A 163 -22.95 11.50 11.47
N ILE A 164 -24.13 11.93 11.03
CA ILE A 164 -24.32 13.19 10.28
C ILE A 164 -25.15 14.14 11.15
N ASN A 165 -24.57 15.29 11.52
CA ASN A 165 -25.18 16.23 12.47
C ASN A 165 -25.66 15.54 13.77
N ALA A 166 -24.80 14.69 14.33
CA ALA A 166 -25.07 13.89 15.54
C ALA A 166 -26.24 12.89 15.43
N ARG A 167 -26.66 12.54 14.20
CA ARG A 167 -27.67 11.51 13.94
C ARG A 167 -27.04 10.31 13.23
N PRO A 168 -27.38 9.06 13.62
CA PRO A 168 -26.89 7.86 12.95
C PRO A 168 -27.12 7.88 11.43
N ALA A 169 -26.09 7.49 10.69
CA ALA A 169 -26.13 7.33 9.25
C ALA A 169 -25.55 5.95 8.85
N PRO A 170 -26.02 5.35 7.75
CA PRO A 170 -25.57 4.03 7.33
C PRO A 170 -24.16 4.08 6.75
N MET A 171 -23.29 3.16 7.17
CA MET A 171 -22.08 2.84 6.41
C MET A 171 -22.42 1.97 5.20
N TRP A 172 -21.49 1.87 4.25
CA TRP A 172 -21.64 1.09 3.02
C TRP A 172 -22.78 1.56 2.11
N SER A 173 -23.14 2.84 2.22
CA SER A 173 -24.15 3.51 1.41
C SER A 173 -23.68 4.90 0.97
N GLY A 174 -24.20 5.39 -0.16
CA GLY A 174 -24.02 6.77 -0.60
C GLY A 174 -24.90 7.74 0.21
N ILE A 175 -24.30 8.75 0.83
CA ILE A 175 -24.92 9.75 1.71
C ILE A 175 -24.72 11.14 1.12
N PHE A 176 -25.81 11.87 0.90
CA PHE A 176 -25.74 13.27 0.52
C PHE A 176 -25.55 14.17 1.74
N LEU A 177 -24.57 15.07 1.67
CA LEU A 177 -24.31 16.13 2.63
C LEU A 177 -24.68 17.48 2.01
N SER A 178 -25.47 18.26 2.74
CA SER A 178 -25.72 19.68 2.43
C SER A 178 -24.60 20.54 3.00
N THR A 179 -24.42 21.76 2.48
CA THR A 179 -23.49 22.73 3.08
C THR A 179 -23.83 22.94 4.56
N GLY A 180 -22.82 22.85 5.42
CA GLY A 180 -22.92 22.95 6.87
C GLY A 180 -23.09 21.59 7.58
N ASP A 181 -23.43 20.51 6.87
CA ASP A 181 -23.53 19.19 7.47
C ASP A 181 -22.17 18.71 7.99
N GLU A 182 -22.17 18.16 9.19
CA GLU A 182 -20.99 17.60 9.83
C GLU A 182 -21.04 16.06 9.78
N LEU A 183 -20.01 15.46 9.21
CA LEU A 183 -19.72 14.02 9.28
C LEU A 183 -18.72 13.76 10.40
N HIS A 184 -19.06 12.89 11.34
CA HIS A 184 -18.13 12.42 12.37
C HIS A 184 -18.38 10.96 12.76
N PHE A 185 -17.43 10.42 13.52
CA PHE A 185 -17.43 9.03 13.96
C PHE A 185 -17.66 8.94 15.46
N GLY A 186 -18.61 8.10 15.87
CA GLY A 186 -18.82 7.69 17.25
C GLY A 186 -17.98 6.48 17.61
N ALA A 187 -18.56 5.53 18.34
CA ALA A 187 -17.84 4.34 18.80
C ALA A 187 -17.44 3.40 17.65
N ARG A 188 -16.18 2.95 17.66
CA ARG A 188 -15.68 1.84 16.81
C ARG A 188 -16.02 0.50 17.47
N ARG A 189 -16.70 -0.37 16.74
CA ARG A 189 -17.08 -1.74 17.18
C ARG A 189 -16.04 -2.78 16.79
N SER A 190 -15.60 -2.78 15.52
CA SER A 190 -14.57 -3.71 15.02
C SER A 190 -13.82 -3.13 13.82
N GLY A 191 -12.70 -3.77 13.44
CA GLY A 191 -11.89 -3.36 12.29
C GLY A 191 -11.03 -2.11 12.52
N ALA A 192 -10.09 -1.84 11.63
CA ALA A 192 -9.06 -0.83 11.81
C ALA A 192 -9.07 0.30 10.79
N ARG A 193 -9.60 0.08 9.59
CA ARG A 193 -9.49 0.99 8.44
C ARG A 193 -10.85 1.37 7.91
N MET A 194 -11.13 2.66 7.90
CA MET A 194 -12.32 3.24 7.27
C MET A 194 -11.88 3.97 6.00
N HIS A 195 -12.69 3.90 4.94
CA HIS A 195 -12.47 4.65 3.71
C HIS A 195 -13.61 5.63 3.48
N ILE A 196 -13.28 6.92 3.33
CA ILE A 196 -14.24 7.97 2.99
C ILE A 196 -14.01 8.39 1.54
N ALA A 197 -14.97 8.11 0.69
CA ALA A 197 -14.98 8.61 -0.69
C ALA A 197 -15.88 9.84 -0.80
N VAL A 198 -15.51 10.75 -1.69
CA VAL A 198 -16.33 11.88 -2.14
C VAL A 198 -16.58 11.71 -3.63
N SER A 199 -17.77 12.03 -4.13
CA SER A 199 -18.06 11.99 -5.56
C SER A 199 -17.12 12.96 -6.32
N GLY A 200 -16.55 12.50 -7.43
CA GLY A 200 -15.46 13.17 -8.15
C GLY A 200 -14.05 12.71 -7.72
N GLY A 201 -13.94 11.99 -6.60
CA GLY A 201 -12.67 11.50 -6.05
C GLY A 201 -11.86 12.59 -5.36
N VAL A 202 -11.11 12.24 -4.31
CA VAL A 202 -10.30 13.21 -3.55
C VAL A 202 -9.18 13.76 -4.43
N ALA A 203 -9.13 15.08 -4.60
CA ALA A 203 -8.03 15.76 -5.24
C ALA A 203 -6.82 15.82 -4.30
N ALA A 204 -5.63 15.52 -4.83
CA ALA A 204 -4.41 15.41 -4.03
C ALA A 204 -3.14 15.56 -4.89
N ASP A 205 -1.99 15.67 -4.23
CA ASP A 205 -0.69 15.70 -4.90
C ASP A 205 -0.39 14.33 -5.53
N ARG A 206 -0.13 14.31 -6.83
CA ARG A 206 0.31 13.12 -7.55
C ARG A 206 1.82 12.97 -7.45
N TRP A 207 2.29 11.77 -7.13
CA TRP A 207 3.70 11.40 -7.11
C TRP A 207 3.91 9.99 -7.64
N LEU A 208 4.78 9.87 -8.65
CA LEU A 208 5.08 8.62 -9.36
C LEU A 208 3.81 7.88 -9.85
N GLY A 209 2.91 8.65 -10.48
CA GLY A 209 1.68 8.11 -11.06
C GLY A 209 0.52 7.90 -10.08
N SER A 210 0.72 8.08 -8.77
CA SER A 210 -0.29 7.80 -7.73
C SER A 210 -0.56 9.01 -6.84
N LEU A 211 -1.79 9.13 -6.35
CA LEU A 211 -2.26 10.10 -5.36
C LEU A 211 -2.09 9.61 -3.91
N SER A 212 -1.63 8.38 -3.69
CA SER A 212 -1.45 7.84 -2.35
C SER A 212 -0.42 8.62 -1.53
N THR A 213 -0.61 8.69 -0.23
CA THR A 213 0.37 9.32 0.66
C THR A 213 1.50 8.34 0.96
N ASN A 214 2.75 8.74 0.75
CA ASN A 214 3.93 8.07 1.31
C ASN A 214 4.55 9.01 2.35
N VAL A 215 4.31 8.71 3.63
CA VAL A 215 4.69 9.58 4.74
C VAL A 215 6.20 9.57 4.98
N ILE A 216 6.86 8.41 4.80
CA ILE A 216 8.33 8.29 4.94
C ILE A 216 9.05 9.20 3.94
N ALA A 217 8.56 9.25 2.70
CA ALA A 217 9.12 10.10 1.65
C ALA A 217 8.63 11.56 1.71
N GLY A 218 7.56 11.85 2.46
CA GLY A 218 6.90 13.17 2.46
C GLY A 218 6.36 13.53 1.07
N ARG A 219 5.70 12.58 0.40
CA ARG A 219 5.22 12.74 -0.98
C ARG A 219 3.83 12.14 -1.21
N GLY A 220 3.11 12.72 -2.19
CA GLY A 220 1.78 12.27 -2.60
C GLY A 220 0.69 12.61 -1.59
N GLY A 221 -0.58 12.49 -1.97
CA GLY A 221 -1.69 12.72 -1.06
C GLY A 221 -1.83 14.18 -0.64
N MET A 222 -2.17 14.41 0.63
CA MET A 222 -2.22 15.76 1.20
C MET A 222 -0.82 16.19 1.64
N HIS A 223 -0.04 16.76 0.71
CA HIS A 223 1.32 17.26 0.97
C HIS A 223 2.29 16.22 1.58
N GLY A 224 2.08 14.94 1.29
CA GLY A 224 2.94 13.86 1.80
C GLY A 224 2.76 13.52 3.26
N ARG A 225 1.68 13.99 3.91
CA ARG A 225 1.44 13.82 5.35
C ARG A 225 0.01 13.37 5.65
N PRO A 226 -0.26 12.90 6.88
CA PRO A 226 -1.63 12.81 7.38
C PRO A 226 -2.34 14.16 7.38
N LEU A 227 -3.68 14.12 7.37
CA LEU A 227 -4.52 15.30 7.48
C LEU A 227 -4.26 16.05 8.80
N MET A 228 -4.50 17.36 8.76
CA MET A 228 -4.44 18.25 9.91
C MET A 228 -5.75 19.05 10.02
N SER A 229 -6.05 19.54 11.22
CA SER A 229 -7.16 20.47 11.41
C SER A 229 -6.97 21.71 10.53
N GLY A 230 -8.05 22.12 9.85
CA GLY A 230 -8.05 23.21 8.89
C GLY A 230 -7.70 22.82 7.45
N ASP A 231 -7.26 21.59 7.18
CA ASP A 231 -7.12 21.12 5.80
C ASP A 231 -8.48 21.12 5.10
N VAL A 232 -8.47 21.36 3.78
CA VAL A 232 -9.66 21.32 2.93
C VAL A 232 -9.51 20.17 1.94
N ILE A 233 -10.52 19.30 1.91
CA ILE A 233 -10.64 18.18 0.99
C ILE A 233 -11.43 18.66 -0.23
N ALA A 234 -10.73 18.70 -1.36
CA ALA A 234 -11.33 19.03 -2.64
C ALA A 234 -11.62 17.75 -3.45
N ALA A 235 -12.54 17.84 -4.40
CA ALA A 235 -12.77 16.82 -5.41
C ALA A 235 -12.46 17.33 -6.81
N VAL A 236 -12.18 16.41 -7.74
CA VAL A 236 -12.04 16.75 -9.16
C VAL A 236 -13.41 17.11 -9.73
N ALA A 237 -13.51 18.24 -10.43
CA ALA A 237 -14.80 18.84 -10.82
C ALA A 237 -15.57 18.02 -11.88
N GLU A 238 -14.90 17.19 -12.67
CA GLU A 238 -15.56 16.32 -13.64
C GLU A 238 -16.18 15.09 -12.94
N ARG A 239 -17.50 15.14 -12.73
CA ARG A 239 -18.27 14.02 -12.19
C ARG A 239 -18.36 12.91 -13.24
N SER A 240 -17.90 11.71 -12.91
CA SER A 240 -17.90 10.56 -13.82
C SER A 240 -19.27 9.89 -14.01
N GLY A 241 -20.30 10.30 -13.26
CA GLY A 241 -21.67 9.80 -13.40
C GLY A 241 -22.67 10.45 -12.43
N PRO A 242 -23.98 10.17 -12.56
CA PRO A 242 -24.97 10.62 -11.59
C PRO A 242 -24.74 9.87 -10.26
N GLY A 243 -24.31 10.60 -9.23
CA GLY A 243 -24.27 10.05 -7.87
C GLY A 243 -25.69 9.81 -7.38
N VAL A 244 -26.10 8.55 -7.24
CA VAL A 244 -27.40 8.18 -6.69
C VAL A 244 -27.24 7.98 -5.18
N SER A 245 -27.78 8.91 -4.39
CA SER A 245 -27.88 8.74 -2.94
C SER A 245 -28.69 7.48 -2.62
N GLY A 246 -28.30 6.74 -1.59
CA GLY A 246 -28.97 5.51 -1.18
C GLY A 246 -28.53 4.24 -1.91
N ARG A 247 -27.60 4.33 -2.89
CA ARG A 247 -26.90 3.13 -3.36
C ARG A 247 -26.17 2.48 -2.19
N GLU A 248 -26.30 1.17 -2.04
CA GLU A 248 -25.69 0.40 -0.95
C GLU A 248 -25.08 -0.91 -1.44
N LEU A 249 -24.10 -1.44 -0.71
CA LEU A 249 -23.58 -2.78 -0.93
C LEU A 249 -24.22 -3.76 0.04
N ASP A 250 -24.86 -4.82 -0.47
CA ASP A 250 -25.44 -5.89 0.35
C ASP A 250 -24.40 -6.41 1.37
N PRO A 251 -24.75 -6.47 2.68
CA PRO A 251 -23.90 -7.05 3.73
C PRO A 251 -23.27 -8.40 3.38
N HIS A 252 -23.97 -9.30 2.68
CA HIS A 252 -23.48 -10.63 2.33
C HIS A 252 -22.37 -10.61 1.26
N LEU A 253 -22.28 -9.53 0.49
CA LEU A 253 -21.25 -9.36 -0.54
C LEU A 253 -19.96 -8.74 0.02
N ARG A 254 -19.99 -8.23 1.26
CA ARG A 254 -18.84 -7.64 1.96
C ARG A 254 -17.88 -8.75 2.42
N PRO A 255 -16.57 -8.48 2.53
CA PRO A 255 -15.66 -9.37 3.24
C PRO A 255 -16.16 -9.61 4.65
N ASP A 256 -16.05 -10.86 5.10
CA ASP A 256 -16.32 -11.18 6.50
C ASP A 256 -15.13 -10.72 7.34
N TYR A 257 -15.21 -9.48 7.83
CA TYR A 257 -14.17 -8.88 8.66
C TYR A 257 -14.13 -9.47 10.08
N SER A 258 -15.10 -10.31 10.47
CA SER A 258 -15.07 -10.99 11.76
C SER A 258 -14.21 -12.25 11.73
N ASN A 259 -13.95 -12.80 10.55
CA ASN A 259 -13.12 -13.99 10.38
C ASN A 259 -11.63 -13.59 10.25
N HIS A 260 -10.87 -13.75 11.32
CA HIS A 260 -9.43 -13.45 11.33
C HIS A 260 -8.55 -14.62 10.82
N THR A 261 -9.10 -15.49 9.98
CA THR A 261 -8.34 -16.55 9.30
C THR A 261 -7.90 -16.07 7.92
N LEU A 262 -6.58 -16.05 7.70
CA LEU A 262 -5.98 -15.59 6.46
C LEU A 262 -5.56 -16.79 5.61
N GLY A 263 -6.08 -16.87 4.38
CA GLY A 263 -5.66 -17.87 3.41
C GLY A 263 -4.22 -17.61 2.96
N VAL A 264 -3.37 -18.63 2.99
CA VAL A 264 -1.97 -18.55 2.58
C VAL A 264 -1.61 -19.61 1.55
N ILE A 265 -0.69 -19.25 0.65
CA ILE A 265 0.02 -20.21 -0.20
C ILE A 265 1.47 -20.34 0.27
N ALA A 266 2.08 -21.50 0.03
CA ALA A 266 3.48 -21.73 0.38
C ALA A 266 4.40 -20.71 -0.32
N GLY A 267 5.25 -20.06 0.47
CA GLY A 267 6.23 -19.10 0.00
C GLY A 267 7.47 -19.79 -0.58
N PRO A 268 8.35 -19.04 -1.27
CA PRO A 268 9.55 -19.59 -1.90
C PRO A 268 10.51 -20.25 -0.91
N HIS A 269 10.42 -19.90 0.38
CA HIS A 269 11.29 -20.40 1.43
C HIS A 269 10.59 -21.33 2.42
N MET A 270 9.39 -21.86 2.09
CA MET A 270 8.65 -22.77 2.99
C MET A 270 9.47 -23.98 3.45
N LYS A 271 10.32 -24.53 2.57
CA LYS A 271 11.21 -25.66 2.89
C LYS A 271 12.28 -25.37 3.95
N ARG A 272 12.48 -24.09 4.31
CA ARG A 272 13.37 -23.69 5.40
C ARG A 272 12.74 -23.86 6.77
N LEU A 273 11.41 -23.91 6.88
CA LEU A 273 10.75 -24.38 8.08
C LEU A 273 10.89 -25.90 8.16
N ASP A 274 11.18 -26.43 9.33
CA ASP A 274 11.07 -27.86 9.60
C ASP A 274 9.59 -28.29 9.68
N ALA A 275 9.35 -29.58 9.96
CA ALA A 275 7.98 -30.09 10.06
C ALA A 275 7.19 -29.40 11.19
N ASP A 276 7.83 -29.18 12.33
CA ASP A 276 7.23 -28.54 13.50
C ASP A 276 6.90 -27.06 13.22
N GLY A 277 7.78 -26.33 12.53
CA GLY A 277 7.54 -24.95 12.12
C GLY A 277 6.39 -24.82 11.13
N ARG A 278 6.24 -25.78 10.19
CA ARG A 278 5.08 -25.80 9.28
C ARG A 278 3.78 -26.09 10.03
N ALA A 279 3.80 -27.07 10.93
CA ALA A 279 2.65 -27.38 11.78
C ALA A 279 2.30 -26.20 12.70
N ALA A 280 3.29 -25.50 13.25
CA ALA A 280 3.09 -24.32 14.08
C ALA A 280 2.47 -23.16 13.29
N LEU A 281 2.94 -22.91 12.07
CA LEU A 281 2.40 -21.84 11.21
C LEU A 281 0.90 -22.02 10.94
N LEU A 282 0.46 -23.24 10.64
CA LEU A 282 -0.93 -23.54 10.24
C LEU A 282 -1.83 -23.94 11.43
N GLY A 283 -1.25 -24.43 12.52
CA GLY A 283 -1.99 -24.94 13.68
C GLY A 283 -2.06 -23.96 14.86
N SER A 284 -1.26 -22.90 14.86
CA SER A 284 -1.22 -21.95 15.98
C SER A 284 -2.10 -20.72 15.74
N THR A 285 -2.49 -20.09 16.84
CA THR A 285 -3.03 -18.72 16.81
C THR A 285 -1.91 -17.75 17.12
N PHE A 286 -1.81 -16.70 16.31
CA PHE A 286 -0.88 -15.58 16.51
C PHE A 286 -1.65 -14.34 16.96
N HIS A 287 -0.95 -13.36 17.50
CA HIS A 287 -1.53 -12.07 17.89
C HIS A 287 -0.82 -10.94 17.18
N VAL A 288 -1.55 -9.95 16.69
CA VAL A 288 -0.95 -8.75 16.13
C VAL A 288 -0.27 -7.97 17.26
N SER A 289 1.05 -7.75 17.13
CA SER A 289 1.81 -7.02 18.15
C SER A 289 1.51 -5.52 18.14
N ARG A 290 2.03 -4.80 19.14
CA ARG A 290 1.90 -3.32 19.24
C ARG A 290 2.71 -2.55 18.19
N ASP A 291 3.65 -3.20 17.54
CA ASP A 291 4.50 -2.60 16.50
C ASP A 291 3.86 -2.66 15.10
N ALA A 292 2.55 -2.95 15.02
CA ALA A 292 1.82 -3.06 13.76
C ALA A 292 1.55 -1.69 13.13
N ASP A 293 1.92 -1.56 11.86
CA ASP A 293 1.69 -0.35 11.06
C ASP A 293 1.37 -0.69 9.60
N ARG A 294 1.37 0.32 8.72
CA ARG A 294 1.11 0.11 7.29
C ARG A 294 2.24 -0.61 6.54
N MET A 295 3.46 -0.70 7.10
CA MET A 295 4.57 -1.46 6.51
C MET A 295 4.40 -2.96 6.75
N GLY A 296 4.02 -3.35 7.97
CA GLY A 296 3.85 -4.75 8.31
C GLY A 296 3.33 -4.99 9.72
N TYR A 297 2.81 -6.20 9.93
CA TYR A 297 2.37 -6.67 11.24
C TYR A 297 3.35 -7.70 11.75
N ARG A 298 4.09 -7.35 12.79
CA ARG A 298 4.80 -8.35 13.60
C ARG A 298 3.77 -9.12 14.41
N LEU A 299 3.88 -10.44 14.39
CA LEU A 299 2.93 -11.34 15.02
C LEU A 299 3.61 -12.05 16.19
N ASP A 300 2.99 -11.96 17.36
CA ASP A 300 3.40 -12.64 18.57
C ASP A 300 2.76 -14.03 18.63
N GLY A 301 3.50 -15.05 19.07
CA GLY A 301 2.97 -16.40 19.25
C GLY A 301 4.04 -17.47 19.04
N ALA A 302 3.65 -18.53 18.33
CA ALA A 302 4.56 -19.63 18.03
C ALA A 302 5.82 -19.14 17.30
N THR A 303 6.98 -19.56 17.78
CA THR A 303 8.26 -19.19 17.17
C THR A 303 8.53 -20.11 15.98
N LEU A 304 8.66 -19.53 14.79
CA LEU A 304 8.97 -20.26 13.56
C LEU A 304 10.47 -20.24 13.32
N ARG A 305 11.10 -21.41 13.24
CA ARG A 305 12.55 -21.51 12.97
C ARG A 305 12.78 -21.79 11.49
N ALA A 306 13.27 -20.80 10.76
CA ALA A 306 13.71 -20.96 9.38
C ALA A 306 15.22 -21.27 9.34
N ALA A 307 15.60 -22.39 8.73
CA ALA A 307 16.99 -22.82 8.61
C ALA A 307 17.80 -21.98 7.60
N GLY A 308 19.12 -21.97 7.82
CA GLY A 308 20.13 -21.34 6.97
C GLY A 308 20.36 -19.86 7.26
N ASP A 309 21.38 -19.30 6.59
CA ASP A 309 21.80 -17.90 6.76
C ASP A 309 20.82 -16.90 6.12
N GLU A 310 21.06 -15.62 6.41
CA GLU A 310 20.39 -14.49 5.74
C GLU A 310 20.49 -14.61 4.22
N LEU A 311 19.37 -14.35 3.54
CA LEU A 311 19.29 -14.42 2.09
C LEU A 311 19.82 -13.14 1.46
N LEU A 312 20.36 -13.25 0.25
CA LEU A 312 20.53 -12.08 -0.62
C LEU A 312 19.17 -11.39 -0.77
N SER A 313 19.15 -10.05 -0.68
CA SER A 313 17.90 -9.30 -0.74
C SER A 313 17.16 -9.56 -2.06
N PHE A 314 15.87 -9.88 -1.96
CA PHE A 314 14.99 -10.14 -3.10
C PHE A 314 13.74 -9.28 -3.01
N GLY A 315 13.04 -9.12 -4.14
CA GLY A 315 11.82 -8.31 -4.22
C GLY A 315 10.69 -8.89 -3.36
N LEU A 316 10.01 -8.02 -2.63
CA LEU A 316 8.93 -8.40 -1.73
C LEU A 316 7.57 -7.93 -2.25
N VAL A 317 6.51 -8.52 -1.72
CA VAL A 317 5.12 -8.17 -2.02
C VAL A 317 4.32 -8.09 -0.73
N ALA A 318 3.28 -7.26 -0.71
CA ALA A 318 2.26 -7.29 0.33
C ALA A 318 1.66 -8.70 0.43
N GLY A 319 1.39 -9.14 1.66
CA GLY A 319 0.97 -10.50 2.00
C GLY A 319 2.13 -11.45 2.28
N ALA A 320 3.37 -11.13 1.94
CA ALA A 320 4.50 -12.00 2.27
C ALA A 320 4.66 -12.13 3.79
N LEU A 321 4.79 -13.37 4.27
CA LEU A 321 5.05 -13.68 5.66
C LEU A 321 6.54 -13.98 5.85
N GLN A 322 7.28 -12.99 6.35
CA GLN A 322 8.71 -13.09 6.61
C GLN A 322 8.96 -13.71 7.99
N VAL A 323 10.01 -14.53 8.10
CA VAL A 323 10.46 -15.11 9.37
C VAL A 323 11.91 -14.65 9.62
N PRO A 324 12.13 -13.61 10.44
CA PRO A 324 13.46 -13.19 10.87
C PRO A 324 14.12 -14.24 11.78
N GLY A 325 15.41 -14.06 12.11
CA GLY A 325 16.14 -14.98 13.00
C GLY A 325 15.56 -15.14 14.41
N GLY A 326 14.79 -14.16 14.90
CA GLY A 326 14.04 -14.26 16.16
C GLY A 326 12.76 -15.10 16.08
N GLY A 327 12.38 -15.57 14.88
CA GLY A 327 11.30 -16.51 14.63
C GLY A 327 9.87 -15.98 14.74
N GLN A 328 9.68 -14.72 15.15
CA GLN A 328 8.36 -14.07 15.14
C GLN A 328 8.02 -13.61 13.71
N PRO A 329 6.95 -14.13 13.09
CA PRO A 329 6.64 -13.80 11.71
C PRO A 329 6.20 -12.35 11.55
N ILE A 330 6.47 -11.78 10.37
CA ILE A 330 6.07 -10.43 9.98
C ILE A 330 5.26 -10.52 8.70
N LEU A 331 3.99 -10.14 8.75
CA LEU A 331 3.12 -10.02 7.59
C LEU A 331 3.32 -8.65 6.92
N LEU A 332 3.79 -8.64 5.67
CA LEU A 332 4.03 -7.39 4.94
C LEU A 332 2.72 -6.77 4.44
N MET A 333 2.56 -5.47 4.64
CA MET A 333 1.34 -4.72 4.33
C MET A 333 1.58 -3.67 3.23
N ALA A 334 0.70 -2.69 3.02
CA ALA A 334 0.71 -1.83 1.83
C ALA A 334 2.01 -1.03 1.62
N ASP A 335 2.63 -0.56 2.71
CA ASP A 335 3.85 0.26 2.69
C ASP A 335 5.13 -0.57 2.89
N HIS A 336 5.06 -1.88 2.68
CA HIS A 336 6.19 -2.79 2.90
C HIS A 336 7.47 -2.35 2.16
N GLN A 337 8.61 -2.72 2.72
CA GLN A 337 9.92 -2.53 2.09
C GLN A 337 9.97 -3.24 0.72
N THR A 338 10.64 -2.65 -0.27
CA THR A 338 10.67 -3.19 -1.64
C THR A 338 11.49 -4.46 -1.79
N ALA A 339 12.54 -4.60 -0.97
CA ALA A 339 13.41 -5.77 -0.93
C ALA A 339 13.84 -6.08 0.51
N GLY A 340 14.14 -7.34 0.79
CA GLY A 340 14.65 -7.77 2.10
C GLY A 340 15.28 -9.16 2.05
N GLY A 341 16.03 -9.51 3.09
CA GLY A 341 16.80 -10.76 3.19
C GLY A 341 16.18 -11.83 4.09
N TYR A 342 15.00 -11.59 4.67
CA TYR A 342 14.35 -12.59 5.52
C TYR A 342 13.59 -13.64 4.68
N PRO A 343 13.66 -14.93 5.07
CA PRO A 343 12.87 -15.99 4.45
C PRO A 343 11.37 -15.66 4.42
N VAL A 344 10.78 -15.73 3.24
CA VAL A 344 9.32 -15.70 3.04
C VAL A 344 8.79 -17.13 3.01
N VAL A 345 8.13 -17.54 4.09
CA VAL A 345 7.66 -18.92 4.27
C VAL A 345 6.26 -19.15 3.71
N ALA A 346 5.44 -18.12 3.67
CA ALA A 346 4.09 -18.14 3.12
C ALA A 346 3.73 -16.77 2.52
N VAL A 347 2.70 -16.73 1.69
CA VAL A 347 2.13 -15.49 1.15
C VAL A 347 0.63 -15.51 1.38
N VAL A 348 0.12 -14.55 2.14
CA VAL A 348 -1.32 -14.29 2.29
C VAL A 348 -1.89 -13.91 0.95
N VAL A 349 -2.95 -14.60 0.54
CA VAL A 349 -3.57 -14.38 -0.75
C VAL A 349 -4.25 -13.02 -0.79
N SER A 350 -4.21 -12.36 -1.96
CA SER A 350 -4.83 -11.04 -2.15
C SER A 350 -6.29 -10.94 -1.69
N ALA A 351 -7.04 -12.04 -1.75
CA ALA A 351 -8.42 -12.13 -1.30
C ALA A 351 -8.60 -11.97 0.23
N SER A 352 -7.57 -12.33 1.02
CA SER A 352 -7.56 -12.19 2.49
C SER A 352 -6.92 -10.88 2.96
N MET A 353 -6.32 -10.09 2.06
CA MET A 353 -5.66 -8.84 2.46
C MET A 353 -6.62 -7.78 3.01
N ALA A 354 -7.89 -7.77 2.57
CA ALA A 354 -8.91 -6.90 3.13
C ALA A 354 -9.18 -7.24 4.62
N ILE A 355 -9.21 -8.53 4.96
CA ILE A 355 -9.35 -9.01 6.34
C ILE A 355 -8.12 -8.58 7.15
N ALA A 356 -6.92 -8.86 6.64
CA ALA A 356 -5.68 -8.48 7.31
C ALA A 356 -5.62 -6.97 7.59
N ALA A 357 -6.04 -6.12 6.64
CA ALA A 357 -6.06 -4.67 6.82
C ALA A 357 -6.92 -4.18 8.00
N GLN A 358 -7.89 -4.98 8.46
CA GLN A 358 -8.78 -4.63 9.57
C GLN A 358 -8.28 -5.08 10.94
N LEU A 359 -7.22 -5.88 11.02
CA LEU A 359 -6.67 -6.33 12.30
C LEU A 359 -6.03 -5.16 13.07
N VAL A 360 -6.13 -5.20 14.40
CA VAL A 360 -5.50 -4.26 15.33
C VAL A 360 -4.57 -4.97 16.32
N PRO A 361 -3.63 -4.25 16.96
CA PRO A 361 -2.83 -4.83 18.02
C PRO A 361 -3.68 -5.55 19.09
N GLY A 362 -3.33 -6.79 19.38
CA GLY A 362 -4.04 -7.68 20.28
C GLY A 362 -5.01 -8.65 19.59
N ASP A 363 -5.39 -8.41 18.33
CA ASP A 363 -6.27 -9.34 17.61
C ASP A 363 -5.56 -10.68 17.36
N GLU A 364 -6.32 -11.76 17.55
CA GLU A 364 -5.94 -13.09 17.10
C GLU A 364 -5.96 -13.17 15.56
N VAL A 365 -4.99 -13.89 15.00
CA VAL A 365 -4.93 -14.22 13.57
C VAL A 365 -4.47 -15.66 13.38
N ARG A 366 -5.10 -16.36 12.43
CA ARG A 366 -4.76 -17.73 12.05
C ARG A 366 -4.44 -17.80 10.56
N PHE A 367 -3.67 -18.80 10.18
CA PHE A 367 -3.33 -19.05 8.78
C PHE A 367 -3.90 -20.39 8.34
N GLU A 368 -4.55 -20.39 7.18
CA GLU A 368 -5.08 -21.60 6.57
C GLU A 368 -4.47 -21.77 5.20
N GLU A 369 -3.98 -22.98 4.91
CA GLU A 369 -3.45 -23.28 3.57
C GLU A 369 -4.59 -23.24 2.53
N THR A 370 -4.33 -22.58 1.41
CA THR A 370 -5.28 -22.51 0.30
C THR A 370 -4.56 -22.77 -1.03
N THR A 371 -5.34 -22.97 -2.09
CA THR A 371 -4.80 -23.14 -3.44
C THR A 371 -4.93 -21.83 -4.23
N ILE A 372 -4.14 -21.72 -5.31
CA ILE A 372 -4.24 -20.58 -6.23
C ILE A 372 -5.65 -20.51 -6.84
N GLU A 373 -6.26 -21.64 -7.19
CA GLU A 373 -7.60 -21.72 -7.77
C GLU A 373 -8.67 -21.21 -6.80
N ALA A 374 -8.61 -21.64 -5.53
CA ALA A 374 -9.53 -21.18 -4.49
C ALA A 374 -9.38 -19.68 -4.24
N ALA A 375 -8.14 -19.19 -4.14
CA ALA A 375 -7.85 -17.76 -3.98
C ALA A 375 -8.35 -16.91 -5.15
N LEU A 376 -8.19 -17.39 -6.38
CA LEU A 376 -8.69 -16.73 -7.59
C LEU A 376 -10.23 -16.73 -7.66
N ARG A 377 -10.89 -17.79 -7.17
CA ARG A 377 -12.35 -17.84 -7.06
C ARG A 377 -12.87 -16.75 -6.12
N VAL A 378 -12.33 -16.67 -4.89
CA VAL A 378 -12.74 -15.63 -3.93
C VAL A 378 -12.45 -14.23 -4.50
N ARG A 379 -11.33 -14.03 -5.18
CA ARG A 379 -11.02 -12.75 -5.83
C ARG A 379 -12.05 -12.38 -6.92
N ARG A 380 -12.55 -13.35 -7.69
CA ARG A 380 -13.63 -13.12 -8.68
C ARG A 380 -14.95 -12.79 -8.00
N GLU A 381 -15.29 -13.45 -6.91
CA GLU A 381 -16.50 -13.15 -6.11
C GLU A 381 -16.46 -11.72 -5.56
N ARG A 382 -15.31 -11.30 -4.99
CA ARG A 382 -15.12 -9.91 -4.55
C ARG A 382 -15.18 -8.92 -5.70
N ARG A 383 -14.69 -9.28 -6.88
CA ARG A 383 -14.83 -8.42 -8.06
C ARG A 383 -16.29 -8.29 -8.49
N ALA A 384 -17.03 -9.39 -8.54
CA ALA A 384 -18.45 -9.40 -8.88
C ALA A 384 -19.29 -8.58 -7.89
N ALA A 385 -18.99 -8.67 -6.59
CA ALA A 385 -19.58 -7.84 -5.55
C ALA A 385 -19.35 -6.33 -5.75
N LEU A 386 -18.16 -5.94 -6.22
CA LEU A 386 -17.92 -4.54 -6.57
C LEU A 386 -18.64 -4.16 -7.87
N ASP A 387 -18.64 -5.04 -8.87
CA ASP A 387 -19.29 -4.77 -10.15
C ASP A 387 -20.82 -4.64 -10.03
N SER A 388 -21.45 -5.25 -9.01
CA SER A 388 -22.88 -5.05 -8.72
C SER A 388 -23.23 -3.63 -8.25
N LEU A 389 -22.24 -2.82 -7.87
CA LEU A 389 -22.42 -1.39 -7.57
C LEU A 389 -22.35 -0.50 -8.82
N ARG A 390 -21.96 -1.04 -9.97
CA ARG A 390 -21.90 -0.28 -11.24
C ARG A 390 -23.24 -0.27 -11.98
N SER A 391 -24.11 -1.22 -11.69
CA SER A 391 -25.44 -1.37 -12.30
C SER A 391 -26.48 -0.37 -11.80
#